data_AF-A0A8S2AAK9-F1
#
_entry.id   AF-A0A8S2AAK9-F1
#
_cell.length_a   1.000
_cell.length_b   1.000
_cell.length_c   1.000
_cell.angle_alpha   90.00
_cell.angle_beta   90.00
_cell.angle_gamma   90.00
#
_symmetry.space_group_name_H-M   'P 1'
#
loop_
_entity.id
_entity.type
_entity.pdbx_description
1 polymer ?
#
loop_
_entity_poly.entity_id
_entity_poly.type
_entity_poly.pdbx_seq_one_letter_code
_entity_poly.pdbx_strand_id
1 'polypeptide(L)'
;MHIIQRNPSTNLPEGPYSATSAVLDPSHLPMGHHICFSVPNFDSFLHSLKEKRIETFQKSLPDGKVKQVFFFDPDGNGLEVASRS
;
A
#
# COMPACT_ATOMS: atom_id res chain seq x y z
N MET A 1 -0.77 -2.26 -16.76
CA MET A 1 -1.42 -3.40 -16.08
C MET A 1 -0.40 -3.96 -15.10
N HIS A 2 -0.57 -3.70 -13.81
CA HIS A 2 0.28 -4.30 -12.78
C HIS A 2 -0.23 -5.71 -12.51
N ILE A 3 0.56 -6.73 -12.86
CA ILE A 3 0.24 -8.12 -12.51
C ILE A 3 0.86 -8.35 -11.14
N ILE A 4 0.04 -8.31 -10.09
CA ILE A 4 0.46 -8.64 -8.74
C ILE A 4 0.54 -10.17 -8.66
N GLN A 5 1.76 -10.71 -8.64
CA GLN A 5 1.98 -12.15 -8.54
C GLN A 5 1.89 -12.58 -7.08
N ARG A 6 1.07 -13.61 -6.79
CA ARG A 6 0.86 -14.14 -5.43
C ARG A 6 2.18 -14.65 -4.85
N ASN A 7 2.50 -14.21 -3.64
CA ASN A 7 3.54 -14.84 -2.83
C ASN A 7 2.92 -16.02 -2.07
N PRO A 8 3.30 -17.28 -2.35
CA PRO A 8 2.73 -18.44 -1.67
C PRO A 8 3.08 -18.48 -0.17
N SER A 9 4.05 -17.70 0.27
CA SER A 9 4.46 -17.59 1.68
C SER A 9 3.59 -16.65 2.50
N THR A 10 2.63 -15.93 1.89
CA THR A 10 1.74 -14.99 2.60
C THR A 10 0.29 -15.51 2.64
N ASN A 11 -0.37 -15.37 3.80
CA ASN A 11 -1.79 -15.69 3.98
C ASN A 11 -2.68 -14.44 3.81
N LEU A 12 -2.28 -13.51 2.96
CA LEU A 12 -3.06 -12.30 2.75
C LEU A 12 -4.40 -12.65 2.07
N PRO A 13 -5.50 -11.99 2.47
CA PRO A 13 -6.81 -12.25 1.90
C PRO A 13 -6.86 -11.92 0.39
N GLU A 14 -7.43 -12.84 -0.40
CA GLU A 14 -7.48 -12.75 -1.87
C GLU A 14 -8.59 -11.84 -2.41
N GLY A 15 -9.27 -11.11 -1.53
CA GLY A 15 -10.33 -10.19 -1.89
C GLY A 15 -11.01 -9.55 -0.69
N PRO A 16 -11.88 -8.55 -0.91
CA PRO A 16 -12.51 -7.75 0.13
C PRO A 16 -13.37 -8.59 1.11
N TYR A 17 -13.78 -9.80 0.71
CA TYR A 17 -14.57 -10.72 1.54
C TYR A 17 -13.73 -11.69 2.38
N SER A 18 -12.42 -11.81 2.15
CA SER A 18 -11.56 -12.79 2.84
C SER A 18 -10.77 -12.18 4.00
N ALA A 19 -10.86 -10.86 4.23
CA ALA A 19 -10.10 -10.15 5.24
C ALA A 19 -10.69 -10.32 6.65
N THR A 20 -10.72 -11.55 7.16
CA THR A 20 -10.90 -11.77 8.60
C THR A 20 -9.60 -11.39 9.31
N SER A 21 -9.47 -10.12 9.69
CA SER A 21 -8.50 -9.59 10.66
C SER A 21 -7.06 -10.05 10.50
N ALA A 22 -6.39 -9.57 9.45
CA ALA A 22 -4.94 -9.60 9.43
C ALA A 22 -4.43 -8.19 9.14
N VAL A 23 -4.43 -7.35 10.18
CA VAL A 23 -3.61 -6.12 10.21
C VAL A 23 -2.16 -6.60 10.23
N LEU A 24 -1.63 -6.84 9.04
CA LEU A 24 -0.30 -7.41 8.83
C LEU A 24 0.53 -6.36 8.14
N ASP A 25 1.57 -5.88 8.83
CA ASP A 25 2.72 -5.13 8.32
C ASP A 25 2.55 -4.58 6.88
N PRO A 26 2.46 -3.24 6.70
CA PRO A 26 2.34 -2.60 5.39
C PRO A 26 3.40 -3.04 4.36
N SER A 27 4.54 -3.62 4.79
CA SER A 27 5.56 -4.19 3.90
C SER A 27 5.05 -5.29 2.97
N HIS A 28 3.95 -5.97 3.33
CA HIS A 28 3.37 -7.04 2.52
C HIS A 28 2.34 -6.55 1.47
N LEU A 29 1.85 -5.32 1.60
CA LEU A 29 0.85 -4.75 0.69
C LEU A 29 1.26 -4.67 -0.78
N PRO A 30 2.53 -4.42 -1.17
CA PRO A 30 2.93 -4.41 -2.58
C PRO A 30 2.61 -5.71 -3.34
N MET A 31 2.47 -6.84 -2.64
CA MET A 31 2.10 -8.15 -3.21
C MET A 31 0.70 -8.61 -2.80
N GLY A 32 -0.02 -7.83 -1.99
CA GLY A 32 -1.34 -8.13 -1.46
C GLY A 32 -2.47 -7.40 -2.18
N HIS A 33 -3.71 -7.67 -1.77
CA HIS A 33 -4.90 -6.97 -2.27
C HIS A 33 -4.92 -5.53 -1.74
N HIS A 34 -4.91 -4.56 -2.65
CA HIS A 34 -5.00 -3.14 -2.32
C HIS A 34 -5.63 -2.35 -3.47
N ILE A 35 -6.11 -1.14 -3.15
CA ILE A 35 -6.55 -0.16 -4.15
C ILE A 35 -5.41 0.83 -4.37
N CYS A 36 -5.00 1.02 -5.62
CA CYS A 36 -3.97 1.99 -6.01
C CYS A 36 -4.57 3.23 -6.65
N PHE A 37 -4.13 4.40 -6.23
CA PHE A 37 -4.46 5.68 -6.85
C PHE A 37 -3.27 6.66 -6.77
N SER A 38 -3.35 7.76 -7.53
CA SER A 38 -2.34 8.82 -7.50
C SER A 38 -2.94 10.10 -6.92
N VAL A 39 -2.07 10.91 -6.30
CA VAL A 39 -2.42 12.22 -5.75
C VAL A 39 -1.56 13.32 -6.41
N PRO A 40 -2.05 14.57 -6.50
CA PRO A 40 -1.28 15.66 -7.10
C PRO A 40 0.02 15.99 -6.37
N ASN A 41 0.05 15.84 -5.04
CA ASN A 41 1.23 16.12 -4.21
C ASN A 41 1.50 14.95 -3.26
N PHE A 42 2.41 14.06 -3.67
CA PHE A 42 2.76 12.85 -2.93
C PHE A 42 3.44 13.15 -1.60
N ASP A 43 4.42 14.06 -1.57
CA ASP A 43 5.20 14.33 -0.36
C ASP A 43 4.33 14.96 0.73
N SER A 44 3.40 15.84 0.37
CA SER A 44 2.41 16.39 1.32
C SER A 44 1.49 15.31 1.87
N PHE A 45 1.02 14.38 1.04
CA PHE A 45 0.17 13.28 1.49
C PHE A 45 0.92 12.36 2.47
N LEU A 46 2.16 12.01 2.14
CA LEU A 46 3.02 11.20 3.00
C LEU A 46 3.28 11.88 4.35
N HIS A 47 3.48 13.20 4.37
CA HIS A 47 3.61 13.97 5.61
C HIS A 47 2.36 13.84 6.48
N SER A 48 1.17 14.00 5.89
CA SER A 48 -0.09 13.88 6.62
C SER A 48 -0.31 12.49 7.24
N LEU A 49 0.12 11.41 6.56
CA LEU A 49 0.08 10.06 7.13
C LEU A 49 0.97 9.94 8.38
N LYS A 50 2.18 10.49 8.31
CA LYS A 50 3.14 10.48 9.43
C LYS A 50 2.64 11.29 10.63
N GLU A 51 2.07 12.47 10.40
CA GLU A 51 1.48 13.29 11.48
C GLU A 51 0.34 12.57 12.20
N LYS A 52 -0.45 11.80 11.45
CA LYS A 52 -1.53 10.97 11.99
C LYS A 52 -1.04 9.67 12.63
N ARG A 53 0.27 9.42 12.66
CA ARG A 53 0.89 8.18 13.17
C ARG A 53 0.35 6.92 12.48
N ILE A 54 0.04 7.03 11.20
CA ILE A 54 -0.36 5.87 10.38
C ILE A 54 0.91 5.11 10.01
N GLU A 55 0.91 3.80 10.23
CA GLU A 55 2.01 2.93 9.82
C GLU A 55 2.01 2.78 8.30
N THR A 56 3.17 3.02 7.69
CA THR A 56 3.30 3.04 6.23
C THR A 56 4.54 2.28 5.78
N PHE A 57 4.45 1.61 4.64
CA PHE A 57 5.59 1.09 3.92
C PHE A 57 5.83 1.92 2.66
N GLN A 58 7.06 2.37 2.45
CA GLN A 58 7.40 3.17 1.27
C GLN A 58 8.29 2.34 0.34
N LYS A 59 8.02 2.45 -0.96
CA LYS A 59 8.82 1.82 -2.01
C LYS A 59 9.07 2.82 -3.13
N SER A 60 10.30 2.86 -3.62
CA SER A 60 10.65 3.62 -4.82
C SER A 60 11.00 2.65 -5.93
N LEU A 61 10.61 2.97 -7.16
CA LEU A 61 11.09 2.22 -8.33
C LEU A 61 12.60 2.42 -8.50
N PRO A 62 13.32 1.48 -9.14
CA PRO A 62 14.77 1.56 -9.33
C PRO A 62 15.25 2.83 -10.06
N ASP A 63 14.37 3.45 -10.84
CA ASP A 63 14.63 4.71 -11.53
C ASP A 63 14.47 5.96 -10.63
N GLY A 64 13.98 5.79 -9.40
CA GLY A 64 13.76 6.83 -8.40
C GLY A 64 12.62 7.81 -8.75
N LYS A 65 11.95 7.64 -9.89
CA LYS A 65 10.96 8.60 -10.41
C LYS A 65 9.58 8.41 -9.79
N VAL A 66 9.23 7.17 -9.47
CA VAL A 66 7.95 6.84 -8.85
C VAL A 66 8.18 6.42 -7.41
N LYS A 67 7.58 7.19 -6.49
CA LYS A 67 7.46 6.86 -5.07
C LYS A 67 6.08 6.27 -4.83
N GLN A 68 6.01 5.23 -4.02
CA GLN A 68 4.78 4.57 -3.61
C GLN A 68 4.74 4.48 -2.09
N VAL A 69 3.57 4.67 -1.50
CA VAL A 69 3.32 4.44 -0.08
C VAL A 69 2.14 3.49 0.07
N PHE A 70 2.30 2.52 0.95
CA PHE A 70 1.34 1.47 1.26
C PHE A 70 0.92 1.58 2.73
N PHE A 71 -0.38 1.43 3.01
CA PHE A 71 -0.93 1.46 4.37
C PHE A 71 -2.29 0.77 4.43
N PHE A 72 -2.76 0.47 5.63
CA PHE A 72 -4.09 -0.06 5.88
C PHE A 72 -5.02 1.02 6.43
N ASP A 73 -6.32 0.92 6.11
CA ASP A 73 -7.36 1.61 6.88
C ASP A 73 -7.68 0.86 8.19
N PRO A 74 -8.51 1.42 9.09
CA PRO A 74 -8.90 0.75 10.34
C PRO A 74 -9.61 -0.60 10.15
N ASP A 75 -10.20 -0.84 8.98
CA ASP A 75 -10.92 -2.06 8.65
C ASP A 75 -9.99 -3.13 8.02
N GLY A 76 -8.72 -2.80 7.78
CA GLY A 76 -7.72 -3.71 7.20
C GLY A 76 -7.72 -3.74 5.67
N ASN A 77 -8.33 -2.76 4.99
CA ASN A 77 -8.21 -2.62 3.55
C ASN A 77 -6.84 -2.04 3.20
N GLY A 78 -6.16 -2.63 2.22
CA GLY A 78 -4.89 -2.12 1.71
C GLY A 78 -5.07 -0.95 0.75
N LEU A 79 -4.28 0.10 0.93
CA LEU A 79 -4.22 1.25 0.04
C LEU A 79 -2.78 1.46 -0.44
N GLU A 80 -2.64 1.78 -1.72
CA GLU A 80 -1.42 2.26 -2.33
C GLU A 80 -1.65 3.67 -2.89
N VAL A 81 -0.75 4.60 -2.55
CA VAL A 81 -0.67 5.89 -3.22
C VAL A 81 0.64 6.01 -3.95
N ALA A 82 0.60 6.34 -5.23
CA ALA A 82 1.78 6.52 -6.07
C ALA A 82 1.96 7.99 -6.49
N SER A 83 3.21 8.44 -6.58
CA SER A 83 3.55 9.74 -7.16
C SER A 83 3.33 9.71 -8.67
N ARG A 84 2.69 10.74 -9.21
CA ARG A 84 2.56 10.92 -10.65
C ARG A 84 3.85 11.53 -11.21
N SER A 85 4.42 10.92 -12.24
CA SER A 85 5.52 11.49 -13.05
C SER A 85 5.03 12.59 -13.96
#